data_AF-A0A3M1NWX6-F1
#
_entry.id   AF-A0A3M1NWX6-F1
#
_cell.length_a   1.000
_cell.length_b   1.000
_cell.length_c   1.000
_cell.angle_alpha   90.00
_cell.angle_beta   90.00
_cell.angle_gamma   90.00
#
_symmetry.space_group_name_H-M   'P 1'
#
loop_
_entity.id
_entity.type
_entity.pdbx_description
1 polymer ?
#
loop_
_entity_poly.entity_id
_entity_poly.type
_entity_poly.pdbx_seq_one_letter_code
_entity_poly.pdbx_strand_id
1 'polypeptide(L)'
;MMKNSSLKFILSTLIILLNGHFLFAQNQFPWPVTPFNESHEITGNFCEYRSTSNPAHFHNGTDIPKVDGSPVYPVNDGTIVSIGTVGEYGNNAWVRVGDKAYVHIEPNPALSVGDPVYTSQTVLGWILPGLGHV
;
A
#
# COMPACT_ATOMS: atom_id res chain seq x y z
N MET A 1 36.38 -39.99 -8.76
CA MET A 1 35.08 -40.63 -8.47
C MET A 1 34.69 -40.27 -7.03
N MET A 2 33.74 -39.37 -6.84
CA MET A 2 33.32 -38.94 -5.49
C MET A 2 32.62 -40.10 -4.76
N LYS A 3 32.91 -40.28 -3.47
CA LYS A 3 32.24 -41.29 -2.63
C LYS A 3 30.78 -40.89 -2.42
N ASN A 4 29.86 -41.86 -2.46
CA ASN A 4 28.40 -41.64 -2.33
C ASN A 4 27.98 -40.83 -1.10
N SER A 5 28.76 -40.87 -0.01
CA SER A 5 28.50 -40.07 1.20
C SER A 5 28.79 -38.58 0.99
N SER A 6 29.83 -38.22 0.24
CA SER A 6 30.19 -36.84 -0.10
C SER A 6 29.18 -36.21 -1.06
N LEU A 7 28.63 -36.98 -2.00
CA LEU A 7 27.60 -36.53 -2.93
C LEU A 7 26.26 -36.27 -2.22
N LYS A 8 25.87 -37.13 -1.27
CA LYS A 8 24.68 -36.93 -0.44
C LYS A 8 24.81 -35.68 0.43
N PHE A 9 25.97 -35.46 1.06
CA PHE A 9 26.20 -34.28 1.89
C PHE A 9 26.13 -32.96 1.09
N ILE A 10 26.69 -32.93 -0.12
CA ILE A 10 26.60 -31.77 -1.02
C ILE A 10 25.16 -31.51 -1.47
N LEU A 11 24.40 -32.56 -1.83
CA LEU A 11 22.98 -32.43 -2.18
C LEU A 11 22.13 -31.91 -1.01
N SER A 12 22.36 -32.41 0.20
CA SER A 12 21.66 -31.96 1.41
C SER A 12 21.93 -30.48 1.71
N THR A 13 23.19 -30.05 1.55
CA THR A 13 23.58 -28.66 1.80
C THR A 13 23.00 -27.72 0.73
N LEU A 14 22.95 -28.16 -0.53
CA LEU A 14 22.35 -27.41 -1.64
C LEU A 14 20.83 -27.23 -1.46
N ILE A 15 20.12 -28.25 -0.96
CA ILE A 15 18.69 -28.17 -0.65
C ILE A 15 18.43 -27.20 0.51
N ILE A 16 19.27 -27.18 1.54
CA ILE A 16 19.13 -26.23 2.67
C ILE A 16 19.40 -24.79 2.20
N LEU A 17 20.40 -24.58 1.35
CA LEU A 17 20.70 -23.26 0.79
C LEU A 17 19.60 -22.76 -0.17
N LEU A 18 19.03 -23.64 -1.00
CA LEU A 18 17.91 -23.29 -1.90
C LEU A 18 16.60 -22.97 -1.15
N ASN A 19 16.37 -23.56 0.02
CA ASN A 19 15.21 -23.23 0.88
C ASN A 19 15.48 -22.03 1.82
N GLY A 20 16.74 -21.74 2.15
CA GLY A 20 17.11 -20.62 3.03
C GLY A 20 16.88 -19.23 2.42
N HIS A 21 16.82 -19.12 1.09
CA HIS A 21 16.53 -17.86 0.39
C HIS A 21 15.03 -17.50 0.37
N PHE A 22 14.12 -18.43 0.70
CA PHE A 22 12.68 -18.17 0.71
C PHE A 22 12.14 -17.60 2.02
N LEU A 23 12.96 -17.54 3.08
CA LEU A 23 12.52 -17.13 4.43
C LEU A 23 12.78 -15.65 4.76
N PHE A 24 13.30 -14.89 3.79
CA PHE A 24 13.28 -13.43 3.83
C PHE A 24 12.32 -12.91 2.76
N ALA A 25 11.07 -13.39 2.77
CA ALA A 25 10.01 -12.56 2.24
C ALA A 25 10.02 -11.30 3.10
N GLN A 26 10.49 -10.16 2.57
CA GLN A 26 10.08 -8.90 3.16
C GLN A 26 8.56 -8.94 3.23
N ASN A 27 7.99 -8.60 4.39
CA ASN A 27 6.55 -8.36 4.48
C ASN A 27 6.24 -7.18 3.57
N GLN A 28 6.04 -7.47 2.29
CA GLN A 28 5.58 -6.51 1.33
C GLN A 28 4.12 -6.29 1.67
N PHE A 29 3.80 -5.06 2.07
CA PHE A 29 2.41 -4.71 2.23
C PHE A 29 1.71 -4.86 0.87
N PRO A 30 0.49 -5.42 0.83
CA PRO A 30 -0.29 -5.35 -0.36
C PRO A 30 -0.55 -3.90 -0.73
N TRP A 31 -0.70 -3.63 -2.01
CA TRP A 31 -1.08 -2.32 -2.49
C TRP A 31 -2.46 -1.93 -1.96
N PRO A 32 -2.75 -0.62 -1.80
CA PRO A 32 -4.06 -0.17 -1.35
C PRO A 32 -5.14 -0.30 -2.43
N VAL A 33 -4.80 -0.83 -3.61
CA VAL A 33 -5.69 -1.04 -4.75
C VAL A 33 -5.39 -2.39 -5.40
N THR A 34 -6.38 -2.98 -6.08
CA THR A 34 -6.20 -4.24 -6.81
C THR A 34 -5.39 -4.04 -8.10
N PRO A 35 -4.60 -5.02 -8.57
CA PRO A 35 -4.23 -6.26 -7.88
C PRO A 35 -3.26 -6.01 -6.70
N PHE A 36 -3.54 -6.63 -5.55
CA PHE A 36 -2.85 -6.29 -4.30
C PHE A 36 -1.37 -6.72 -4.24
N ASN A 37 -0.98 -7.73 -5.00
CA ASN A 37 0.33 -8.37 -4.90
C ASN A 37 1.12 -8.33 -6.22
N GLU A 38 0.81 -7.37 -7.08
CA GLU A 38 1.52 -7.14 -8.34
C GLU A 38 2.06 -5.70 -8.35
N SER A 39 3.07 -5.42 -9.16
CA SER A 39 3.58 -4.05 -9.30
C SER A 39 2.53 -3.11 -9.87
N HIS A 40 2.45 -1.91 -9.32
CA HIS A 40 1.67 -0.80 -9.90
C HIS A 40 2.59 0.24 -10.50
N GLU A 41 2.06 0.99 -11.46
CA GLU A 41 2.68 2.24 -11.90
C GLU A 41 2.69 3.24 -10.73
N ILE A 42 3.74 4.05 -10.66
CA ILE A 42 3.84 5.17 -9.72
C ILE A 42 3.98 6.44 -10.56
N THR A 43 3.04 7.37 -10.41
CA THR A 43 3.06 8.66 -11.14
C THR A 43 3.50 9.83 -10.26
N GLY A 44 3.58 9.62 -8.95
CA GLY A 44 4.06 10.60 -7.99
C GLY A 44 4.94 9.93 -6.96
N ASN A 45 6.19 10.37 -6.83
CA ASN A 45 7.15 9.73 -5.93
C ASN A 45 7.17 10.44 -4.57
N PHE A 46 7.48 9.68 -3.52
CA PHE A 46 7.78 10.26 -2.22
C PHE A 46 8.98 11.22 -2.30
N CYS A 47 8.85 12.38 -1.66
CA CYS A 47 9.82 13.46 -1.69
C CYS A 47 10.12 14.03 -3.09
N GLU A 48 9.22 13.84 -4.06
CA GLU A 48 9.30 14.55 -5.33
C GLU A 48 9.06 16.05 -5.11
N TYR A 49 9.92 16.91 -5.67
CA TYR A 49 9.72 18.36 -5.63
C TYR A 49 8.60 18.79 -6.57
N ARG A 50 7.58 19.47 -6.04
CA ARG A 50 6.42 19.97 -6.79
C ARG A 50 6.34 21.48 -6.74
N SER A 51 6.60 22.11 -7.88
CA SER A 51 6.43 23.56 -8.10
C SER A 51 5.03 23.95 -8.57
N THR A 52 4.10 22.99 -8.68
CA THR A 52 2.71 23.18 -9.13
C THR A 52 1.81 23.85 -8.08
N SER A 53 2.34 24.14 -6.89
CA SER A 53 1.66 24.85 -5.80
C SER A 53 2.56 25.96 -5.26
N ASN A 54 1.98 26.95 -4.59
CA ASN A 54 2.70 28.05 -3.95
C ASN A 54 2.35 28.12 -2.45
N PRO A 55 3.33 27.92 -1.53
CA PRO A 55 4.73 27.62 -1.81
C PRO A 55 4.90 26.24 -2.45
N ALA A 56 6.00 26.06 -3.18
CA ALA A 56 6.41 24.74 -3.65
C ALA A 56 6.62 23.81 -2.45
N HIS A 57 6.40 22.52 -2.65
CA HIS A 57 6.50 21.52 -1.58
C HIS A 57 7.18 20.24 -2.07
N PHE A 58 7.54 19.39 -1.11
CA PHE A 58 7.91 18.01 -1.38
C PHE A 58 6.69 17.11 -1.18
N HIS A 59 6.44 16.24 -2.15
CA HIS A 59 5.32 15.32 -2.11
C HIS A 59 5.47 14.35 -0.92
N ASN A 60 4.51 14.38 0.00
CA ASN A 60 4.54 13.58 1.23
C ASN A 60 3.71 12.29 1.10
N GLY A 61 3.86 11.62 -0.04
CA GLY A 61 3.09 10.43 -0.40
C GLY A 61 3.65 9.78 -1.66
N THR A 62 2.95 8.76 -2.13
CA THR A 62 3.23 8.09 -3.40
C THR A 62 1.91 7.98 -4.14
N ASP A 63 1.83 8.49 -5.37
CA ASP A 63 0.59 8.45 -6.14
C ASP A 63 0.54 7.18 -6.97
N ILE A 64 -0.48 6.35 -6.72
CA ILE A 64 -0.73 5.10 -7.44
C ILE A 64 -1.94 5.32 -8.38
N PRO A 65 -1.75 5.33 -9.71
CA PRO A 65 -2.84 5.55 -10.64
C PRO A 65 -3.91 4.47 -10.57
N LYS A 66 -5.16 4.91 -10.49
CA LYS A 66 -6.33 4.05 -10.66
C LYS A 66 -7.51 4.90 -11.09
N VAL A 67 -8.43 4.32 -11.87
CA VAL A 67 -9.62 5.04 -12.33
C VAL A 67 -10.43 5.57 -11.15
N ASP A 68 -11.00 6.77 -11.30
CA ASP A 68 -11.92 7.35 -10.34
C ASP A 68 -13.02 6.36 -9.93
N GLY A 69 -13.43 6.42 -8.66
CA GLY A 69 -14.39 5.48 -8.09
C GLY A 69 -13.80 4.09 -7.78
N SER A 70 -12.50 3.85 -8.02
CA SER A 70 -11.87 2.61 -7.59
C SER A 70 -11.80 2.52 -6.06
N PRO A 71 -12.09 1.34 -5.47
CA PRO A 71 -12.01 1.16 -4.02
C PRO A 71 -10.56 1.15 -3.53
N VAL A 72 -10.35 1.76 -2.37
CA VAL A 72 -9.06 1.82 -1.68
C VAL A 72 -9.14 1.05 -0.36
N TYR A 73 -8.09 0.28 -0.09
CA TYR A 73 -8.01 -0.67 1.02
C TYR A 73 -6.82 -0.35 1.92
N PRO A 74 -6.86 -0.71 3.21
CA PRO A 74 -5.71 -0.54 4.05
C PRO A 74 -4.60 -1.52 3.62
N VAL A 75 -3.35 -1.06 3.66
CA VAL A 75 -2.17 -1.91 3.39
C VAL A 75 -1.77 -2.77 4.60
N ASN A 76 -2.40 -2.54 5.75
CA ASN A 76 -2.24 -3.30 6.98
C ASN A 76 -3.53 -3.31 7.81
N ASP A 77 -3.70 -4.35 8.61
CA ASP A 77 -4.73 -4.38 9.64
C ASP A 77 -4.46 -3.25 10.63
N GLY A 78 -5.52 -2.61 11.11
CA GLY A 78 -5.35 -1.49 12.01
C GLY A 78 -6.65 -0.86 12.44
N THR A 79 -6.50 0.35 12.99
CA THR A 79 -7.61 1.15 13.50
C THR A 79 -7.61 2.50 12.79
N ILE A 80 -8.80 2.97 12.43
CA ILE A 80 -8.96 4.32 11.89
C ILE A 80 -8.67 5.33 13.01
N VAL A 81 -7.69 6.21 12.78
CA VAL A 81 -7.30 7.24 13.77
C VAL A 81 -7.76 8.64 13.38
N SER A 82 -8.07 8.88 12.11
CA SER A 82 -8.72 10.11 11.64
C SER A 82 -9.37 9.93 10.27
N ILE A 83 -10.41 10.73 10.02
CA ILE A 83 -11.10 10.82 8.73
C ILE A 83 -11.26 12.31 8.40
N GLY A 84 -10.86 12.72 7.20
CA GLY A 84 -11.19 14.03 6.65
C GLY A 84 -12.22 13.86 5.53
N THR A 85 -13.39 14.49 5.68
CA THR A 85 -14.49 14.32 4.72
C THR A 85 -14.35 15.25 3.52
N VAL A 86 -15.00 14.90 2.40
CA VAL A 86 -15.04 15.76 1.21
C VAL A 86 -15.69 17.12 1.49
N GLY A 87 -16.69 17.17 2.37
CA GLY A 87 -17.34 18.42 2.75
C GLY A 87 -16.42 19.43 3.44
N GLU A 88 -15.38 18.95 4.13
CA GLU A 88 -14.43 19.79 4.87
C GLU A 88 -13.12 20.01 4.12
N TYR A 89 -12.63 19.00 3.40
CA TYR A 89 -11.30 19.01 2.79
C TYR A 89 -11.31 18.92 1.26
N GLY A 90 -12.50 18.84 0.64
CA GLY A 90 -12.67 18.73 -0.81
C GLY A 90 -11.86 17.57 -1.38
N ASN A 91 -11.10 17.86 -2.43
CA ASN A 91 -10.26 16.88 -3.11
C ASN A 91 -9.14 16.31 -2.23
N ASN A 92 -8.84 16.91 -1.08
CA ASN A 92 -7.81 16.42 -0.16
C ASN A 92 -8.38 15.50 0.92
N ALA A 93 -9.64 15.06 0.84
CA ALA A 93 -10.25 14.13 1.79
C ALA A 93 -9.45 12.82 1.95
N TRP A 94 -9.55 12.19 3.12
CA TRP A 94 -8.73 11.03 3.48
C TRP A 94 -9.36 10.13 4.53
N VAL A 95 -8.81 8.92 4.61
CA VAL A 95 -8.89 8.05 5.80
C VAL A 95 -7.47 7.77 6.29
N ARG A 96 -7.26 7.75 7.61
CA ARG A 96 -5.98 7.38 8.22
C ARG A 96 -6.12 6.13 9.08
N VAL A 97 -5.31 5.11 8.77
CA VAL A 97 -5.22 3.85 9.51
C VAL A 97 -3.84 3.77 10.16
N GLY A 98 -3.79 3.87 11.48
CA GLY A 98 -2.53 4.03 12.20
C GLY A 98 -1.71 5.21 11.68
N ASP A 99 -0.50 4.94 11.17
CA ASP A 99 0.40 5.95 10.63
C ASP A 99 0.25 6.20 9.11
N LYS A 100 -0.61 5.45 8.41
CA LYS A 100 -0.82 5.56 6.95
C LYS A 100 -2.08 6.35 6.63
N ALA A 101 -1.95 7.35 5.76
CA ALA A 101 -3.09 8.09 5.21
C ALA A 101 -3.32 7.69 3.74
N TYR A 102 -4.58 7.62 3.38
CA TYR A 102 -5.07 7.35 2.02
C TYR A 102 -5.86 8.58 1.61
N VAL A 103 -5.29 9.39 0.72
CA VAL A 103 -5.77 10.73 0.38
C VAL A 103 -6.43 10.68 -1.00
N HIS A 104 -7.21 11.71 -1.36
CA HIS A 104 -7.92 11.79 -2.63
C HIS A 104 -9.03 10.73 -2.77
N ILE A 105 -9.62 10.33 -1.64
CA ILE A 105 -10.73 9.38 -1.57
C ILE A 105 -11.96 9.98 -0.88
N GLU A 106 -13.15 9.59 -1.31
CA GLU A 106 -14.40 9.73 -0.56
C GLU A 106 -14.42 8.65 0.54
N PRO A 107 -14.37 9.01 1.83
CA PRO A 107 -14.40 8.03 2.92
C PRO A 107 -15.67 7.18 2.89
N ASN A 108 -15.54 5.90 3.23
CA ASN A 108 -16.69 5.01 3.37
C ASN A 108 -17.58 5.47 4.53
N PRO A 109 -18.85 5.85 4.29
CA PRO A 109 -19.71 6.45 5.31
C PRO A 109 -20.13 5.45 6.40
N ALA A 110 -19.87 4.16 6.22
CA ALA A 110 -20.08 3.13 7.25
C ALA A 110 -18.94 3.04 8.26
N LEU A 111 -17.81 3.74 8.03
CA LEU A 111 -16.63 3.71 8.88
C LEU A 111 -16.55 4.95 9.78
N SER A 112 -16.03 4.76 10.98
CA SER A 112 -15.81 5.79 11.99
C SER A 112 -14.40 5.69 12.58
N VAL A 113 -13.92 6.79 13.16
CA VAL A 113 -12.68 6.78 13.95
C VAL A 113 -12.82 5.78 15.10
N GLY A 114 -11.84 4.90 15.27
CA GLY A 114 -11.85 3.81 16.23
C GLY A 114 -12.22 2.45 15.64
N ASP A 115 -12.76 2.40 14.42
CA ASP A 115 -13.13 1.12 13.80
C ASP A 115 -11.90 0.29 13.42
N PRO A 116 -11.95 -1.04 13.63
CA PRO A 116 -10.96 -1.95 13.08
C PRO A 116 -11.17 -2.13 11.57
N VAL A 117 -10.07 -2.15 10.83
CA VAL A 117 -10.06 -2.39 9.38
C VAL A 117 -9.03 -3.46 9.03
N TYR A 118 -9.31 -4.21 7.97
CA TYR A 118 -8.55 -5.40 7.60
C TYR A 118 -7.97 -5.26 6.20
N THR A 119 -6.68 -5.62 6.10
CA THR A 119 -5.87 -5.54 4.89
C THR A 119 -6.57 -6.19 3.70
N SER A 120 -6.61 -5.48 2.57
CA SER A 120 -7.19 -5.97 1.30
C SER A 120 -8.67 -6.39 1.37
N GLN A 121 -9.36 -6.08 2.47
CA GLN A 121 -10.74 -6.51 2.72
C GLN A 121 -11.66 -5.31 2.96
N THR A 122 -11.28 -4.44 3.89
CA THR A 122 -12.09 -3.27 4.23
C THR A 122 -11.90 -2.17 3.17
N VAL A 123 -12.98 -1.75 2.53
CA VAL A 123 -12.96 -0.56 1.65
C VAL A 123 -12.97 0.68 2.54
N LEU A 124 -11.85 1.41 2.55
CA LEU A 124 -11.70 2.68 3.28
C LEU A 124 -12.46 3.82 2.60
N GLY A 125 -12.57 3.76 1.27
CA GLY A 125 -13.21 4.77 0.45
C GLY A 125 -12.98 4.52 -1.03
N TRP A 126 -13.32 5.51 -1.86
CA TRP A 126 -13.19 5.44 -3.31
C TRP A 126 -12.50 6.68 -3.86
N ILE A 127 -11.62 6.51 -4.85
CA ILE A 127 -10.89 7.62 -5.47
C ILE A 127 -11.87 8.68 -6.00
N LEU A 128 -11.63 9.94 -5.67
CA LEU A 128 -12.49 11.05 -6.01
C LEU A 128 -12.49 11.33 -7.53
N PRO A 129 -13.61 11.84 -8.09
CA PRO A 129 -13.67 12.22 -9.50
C PRO A 129 -12.63 13.29 -9.89
N GLY A 130 -11.89 13.04 -10.97
CA GLY A 130 -10.89 13.92 -11.54
C GLY A 130 -9.50 13.81 -10.91
N LEU A 131 -9.29 12.89 -9.97
CA LEU A 131 -8.01 12.73 -9.27
C LEU A 131 -7.17 11.61 -9.91
N GLY A 132 -7.78 10.44 -10.19
CA GLY A 132 -7.12 9.34 -10.89
C GLY A 132 -5.99 8.63 -10.13
N HIS A 133 -5.86 8.83 -8.81
CA HIS A 133 -4.85 8.17 -7.97
C HIS A 133 -5.27 8.14 -6.49
N VAL A 134 -4.52 7.35 -5.71
CA VAL A 134 -4.49 7.34 -4.23
C VAL A 134 -3.06 7.35 -3.72
#